data_AF-A0ABD2JB85-F1
#
_entry.id   AF-A0ABD2JB85-F1
#
_cell.length_a   1.000
_cell.length_b   1.000
_cell.length_c   1.000
_cell.angle_alpha   90.00
_cell.angle_beta   90.00
_cell.angle_gamma   90.00
#
_symmetry.space_group_name_H-M   'P 1'
#
loop_
_entity.id
_entity.type
_entity.pdbx_description
1 polymer ?
#
loop_
_entity_poly.entity_id
_entity_poly.type
_entity_poly.pdbx_seq_one_letter_code
_entity_poly.pdbx_strand_id
1 'polypeptide(L)'
;MTSSQPIIYEKIVQQNGGKNSGEWCLASERRLLQKLIHHKPVGINRHFNLNLLVIYMNNIFDFEEDINFDDYLSEKDVEQLKRRRMEGKQDERRPLAFSPSYAIRPTTKQVEEKLNEYFDMELIGENESPSEELEKKAVFELPQEYQFKEEMVPR
;
A
#
# COMPACT_ATOMS: atom_id res chain seq x y z
N MET A 1 41.71 6.05 -6.26
CA MET A 1 40.91 4.81 -6.11
C MET A 1 39.56 5.07 -6.75
N THR A 2 39.41 4.65 -8.01
CA THR A 2 38.21 4.89 -8.82
C THR A 2 37.15 3.84 -8.47
N SER A 3 36.08 4.28 -7.79
CA SER A 3 34.92 3.45 -7.48
C SER A 3 34.08 3.26 -8.73
N SER A 4 34.35 2.18 -9.46
CA SER A 4 33.59 1.74 -10.63
C SER A 4 32.38 0.91 -10.17
N GLN A 5 31.28 1.59 -9.83
CA GLN A 5 29.97 0.97 -9.57
C GLN A 5 28.76 1.53 -10.39
N PRO A 6 28.88 2.36 -11.46
CA PRO A 6 27.67 2.84 -12.15
C PRO A 6 27.10 1.88 -13.22
N ILE A 7 27.87 0.90 -13.71
CA ILE A 7 27.52 0.17 -14.94
C ILE A 7 26.45 -0.93 -14.72
N ILE A 8 26.33 -1.48 -13.51
CA ILE A 8 25.39 -2.57 -13.23
C ILE A 8 23.95 -2.05 -13.09
N TYR A 9 23.77 -0.87 -12.47
CA TYR A 9 22.45 -0.28 -12.24
C TYR A 9 21.78 0.17 -13.55
N GLU A 10 22.52 0.83 -14.45
CA GLU A 10 21.96 1.30 -15.73
C GLU A 10 21.49 0.15 -16.63
N LYS A 11 22.20 -0.99 -16.62
CA LYS A 11 21.83 -2.17 -17.43
C LYS A 11 20.55 -2.85 -16.96
N ILE A 12 20.26 -2.85 -15.65
CA ILE A 12 19.04 -3.48 -15.10
C ILE A 12 17.81 -2.62 -15.40
N VAL A 13 17.95 -1.28 -15.38
CA VAL A 13 16.84 -0.36 -15.68
C VAL A 13 16.49 -0.39 -17.18
N GLN A 14 17.48 -0.56 -18.07
CA GLN A 14 17.24 -0.60 -19.53
C GLN A 14 16.64 -1.91 -20.05
N GLN A 15 16.74 -3.02 -19.31
CA GLN A 15 16.24 -4.33 -19.80
C GLN A 15 14.72 -4.51 -19.75
N ASN A 16 13.97 -3.64 -19.08
CA ASN A 16 12.51 -3.79 -18.93
C ASN A 16 11.67 -3.06 -20.00
N GLY A 17 12.27 -2.69 -21.13
CA GLY A 17 11.59 -2.11 -22.30
C GLY A 17 10.71 -3.10 -23.10
N GLY A 18 10.47 -4.31 -22.60
CA GLY A 18 9.60 -5.32 -23.19
C GLY A 18 8.20 -5.27 -22.60
N LYS A 19 7.25 -4.70 -23.34
CA LYS A 19 5.83 -4.54 -22.95
C LYS A 19 5.10 -5.90 -22.94
N ASN A 20 5.08 -6.57 -21.78
CA ASN A 20 3.97 -7.43 -21.40
C ASN A 20 3.14 -6.69 -20.34
N SER A 21 1.89 -6.34 -20.68
CA SER A 21 1.03 -5.43 -19.90
C SER A 21 0.44 -6.04 -18.61
N GLY A 22 1.16 -6.96 -17.96
CA GLY A 22 0.68 -7.66 -16.76
C GLY A 22 1.74 -8.40 -15.95
N GLU A 23 3.02 -8.37 -16.36
CA GLU A 23 4.08 -9.06 -15.64
C GLU A 23 4.71 -8.16 -14.57
N TRP A 24 4.98 -8.75 -13.41
CA TRP A 24 5.73 -8.10 -12.34
C TRP A 24 7.18 -7.92 -12.76
N CYS A 25 7.70 -6.71 -12.57
CA CYS A 25 9.12 -6.39 -12.74
C CYS A 25 9.74 -5.96 -11.40
N LEU A 26 11.07 -5.94 -11.35
CA LEU A 26 11.82 -5.56 -10.14
C LEU A 26 11.41 -4.19 -9.59
N ALA A 27 11.10 -3.23 -10.46
CA ALA A 27 10.64 -1.91 -10.02
C ALA A 27 9.25 -1.99 -9.35
N SER A 28 8.30 -2.72 -9.92
CA SER A 28 6.99 -2.92 -9.30
C SER A 28 7.08 -3.72 -7.99
N GLU A 29 7.92 -4.75 -7.93
CA GLU A 29 8.08 -5.55 -6.70
C GLU A 29 8.72 -4.72 -5.59
N ARG A 30 9.77 -3.94 -5.90
CA ARG A 30 10.38 -3.00 -4.94
C ARG A 30 9.35 -1.99 -4.43
N ARG A 31 8.53 -1.42 -5.32
CA ARG A 31 7.49 -0.47 -4.92
C ARG A 31 6.44 -1.12 -4.02
N LEU A 32 6.01 -2.34 -4.32
CA LEU A 32 5.08 -3.09 -3.46
C LEU A 32 5.67 -3.25 -2.06
N LEU A 33 6.92 -3.71 -1.96
CA LEU A 33 7.60 -3.90 -0.68
C LEU A 33 7.77 -2.59 0.09
N GLN A 34 8.09 -1.47 -0.58
CA GLN A 34 8.14 -0.15 0.05
C GLN A 34 6.79 0.24 0.65
N LYS A 35 5.68 0.01 -0.06
CA LYS A 35 4.35 0.39 0.43
C LYS A 35 3.78 -0.56 1.48
N LEU A 36 4.24 -1.80 1.55
CA LEU A 36 3.90 -2.71 2.64
C LEU A 36 4.35 -2.23 4.01
N ILE A 37 5.44 -1.44 4.08
CA ILE A 37 5.92 -0.86 5.34
C ILE A 37 4.84 0.03 5.98
N HIS A 38 4.07 0.74 5.15
CA HIS A 38 3.02 1.66 5.60
C HIS A 38 1.62 1.04 5.63
N HIS A 39 1.38 -0.01 4.85
CA HIS A 39 0.05 -0.60 4.66
C HIS A 39 0.08 -2.11 4.89
N LYS A 40 -0.04 -2.51 6.16
CA LYS A 40 -0.08 -3.93 6.57
C LYS A 40 -1.34 -4.62 6.03
N PRO A 41 -1.24 -5.60 5.10
CA PRO A 41 -2.40 -6.20 4.44
C PRO A 41 -2.97 -7.41 5.20
N VAL A 42 -2.94 -7.37 6.54
CA VAL A 42 -3.56 -8.34 7.43
C VAL A 42 -4.38 -7.64 8.52
N GLY A 43 -5.26 -8.38 9.18
CA GLY A 43 -6.00 -7.91 10.35
C GLY A 43 -7.28 -7.15 9.99
N ILE A 44 -7.77 -6.35 10.94
CA ILE A 44 -9.05 -5.63 10.80
C ILE A 44 -9.06 -4.71 9.56
N ASN A 45 -7.91 -4.10 9.25
CA ASN A 45 -7.77 -3.18 8.12
C ASN A 45 -7.29 -3.87 6.84
N ARG A 46 -7.26 -5.22 6.78
CA ARG A 46 -6.77 -5.99 5.63
C ARG A 46 -7.30 -5.48 4.29
N HIS A 47 -8.62 -5.42 4.14
CA HIS A 47 -9.24 -5.01 2.87
C HIS A 47 -8.96 -3.55 2.51
N PHE A 48 -8.93 -2.68 3.51
CA PHE A 48 -8.61 -1.26 3.32
C PHE A 48 -7.16 -1.08 2.86
N ASN A 49 -6.23 -1.72 3.56
CA ASN A 49 -4.80 -1.66 3.24
C ASN A 49 -4.48 -2.30 1.90
N LEU A 50 -5.11 -3.42 1.54
CA LEU A 50 -4.98 -4.01 0.20
C LEU A 50 -5.45 -3.06 -0.91
N ASN A 51 -6.54 -2.33 -0.69
CA ASN A 51 -7.02 -1.33 -1.65
C ASN A 51 -6.03 -0.15 -1.77
N LEU A 52 -5.50 0.34 -0.64
CA LEU A 52 -4.47 1.38 -0.66
C LEU A 52 -3.23 0.93 -1.43
N LEU A 53 -2.75 -0.30 -1.21
CA LEU A 53 -1.63 -0.85 -1.97
C LEU A 53 -1.89 -0.81 -3.47
N VAL A 54 -3.08 -1.20 -3.93
CA VAL A 54 -3.46 -1.11 -5.35
C VAL A 54 -3.42 0.34 -5.85
N ILE A 55 -3.93 1.31 -5.07
CA ILE A 55 -3.90 2.73 -5.44
C ILE A 55 -2.46 3.23 -5.60
N TYR A 56 -1.57 2.94 -4.63
CA TYR A 56 -0.17 3.36 -4.64
C TYR A 56 0.72 2.60 -5.64
N MET A 57 0.34 1.38 -6.01
CA MET A 57 0.97 0.62 -7.08
C MET A 57 0.57 1.15 -8.45
N ASN A 58 -0.61 1.76 -8.58
CA ASN A 58 -1.07 2.32 -9.85
C ASN A 58 -0.73 3.81 -10.00
N ASN A 59 -0.44 4.50 -8.90
CA ASN A 59 -0.19 5.94 -8.87
C ASN A 59 0.97 6.29 -7.94
N ILE A 60 1.74 7.30 -8.35
CA ILE A 60 2.78 7.91 -7.52
C ILE A 60 2.33 9.32 -7.19
N PHE A 61 2.22 9.64 -5.92
CA PHE A 61 1.77 10.96 -5.49
C PHE A 61 2.94 11.87 -5.13
N ASP A 62 2.78 13.17 -5.40
CA ASP A 62 3.82 14.18 -5.18
C ASP A 62 4.13 14.48 -3.71
N PHE A 63 3.24 14.08 -2.78
CA PHE A 63 3.45 14.17 -1.33
C PHE A 63 4.23 13.00 -0.75
N GLU A 64 4.50 11.93 -1.50
CA GLU A 64 5.29 10.80 -0.98
C GLU A 64 6.74 11.24 -0.67
N GLU A 65 7.20 10.99 0.55
CA GLU A 65 8.54 11.36 1.01
C GLU A 65 9.50 10.17 1.06
N ASP A 66 8.96 8.96 1.18
CA ASP A 66 9.64 7.68 1.37
C ASP A 66 10.15 7.04 0.06
N ILE A 67 10.17 7.79 -1.05
CA ILE A 67 10.41 7.26 -2.39
C ILE A 67 11.48 8.02 -3.17
N ASN A 68 12.27 7.27 -3.93
CA ASN A 68 13.13 7.85 -4.96
C ASN A 68 12.34 7.96 -6.27
N PHE A 69 11.88 9.17 -6.60
CA PHE A 69 11.04 9.40 -7.78
C PHE A 69 11.72 9.02 -9.10
N ASP A 70 13.04 9.16 -9.17
CA ASP A 70 13.84 8.85 -10.36
C ASP A 70 13.78 7.34 -10.72
N ASP A 71 13.51 6.46 -9.75
CA ASP A 71 13.36 5.02 -9.99
C ASP A 71 12.05 4.67 -10.71
N TYR A 72 11.03 5.53 -10.60
CA TYR A 72 9.65 5.18 -10.95
C TYR A 72 8.96 6.15 -11.90
N LEU A 73 9.54 7.32 -12.17
CA LEU A 73 8.95 8.34 -13.05
C LEU A 73 9.78 8.57 -14.30
N SER A 74 9.12 9.10 -15.33
CA SER A 74 9.84 9.60 -16.50
C SER A 74 10.56 10.91 -16.16
N GLU A 75 11.63 11.25 -16.89
CA GLU A 75 12.38 12.50 -16.68
C GLU A 75 11.47 13.74 -16.70
N LYS A 76 10.45 13.75 -17.58
CA LYS A 76 9.46 14.84 -17.67
C LYS A 76 8.60 14.96 -16.42
N ASP A 77 8.15 13.83 -15.88
CA ASP A 77 7.33 13.79 -14.68
C ASP A 77 8.14 14.19 -13.44
N VAL A 78 9.41 13.78 -13.38
CA VAL A 78 10.36 14.22 -12.34
C VAL A 78 10.56 15.73 -12.39
N GLU A 79 10.73 16.32 -13.58
CA GLU A 79 10.87 17.77 -13.73
C GLU A 79 9.60 18.51 -13.27
N GLN A 80 8.42 17.99 -13.61
CA GLN A 80 7.15 18.53 -13.14
C GLN A 80 7.01 18.44 -11.62
N LEU A 81 7.42 17.32 -11.02
CA LEU A 81 7.45 17.13 -9.57
C LEU A 81 8.39 18.14 -8.88
N LYS A 82 9.62 18.29 -9.39
CA LYS A 82 10.59 19.26 -8.88
C LYS A 82 10.05 20.69 -8.94
N ARG A 83 9.42 21.07 -10.07
CA ARG A 83 8.76 22.39 -10.21
C ARG A 83 7.66 22.59 -9.16
N ARG A 84 6.77 21.61 -8.96
CA ARG A 84 5.70 21.72 -7.95
C ARG A 84 6.22 21.83 -6.51
N ARG A 85 7.31 21.11 -6.19
CA ARG A 85 7.98 21.20 -4.88
C ARG A 85 8.55 22.59 -4.65
N MET A 86 9.22 23.16 -5.65
CA MET A 86 9.75 24.53 -5.58
C MET A 86 8.64 25.58 -5.42
N GLU A 87 7.47 25.34 -6.01
CA GLU A 87 6.30 26.21 -5.87
C GLU A 87 5.54 26.03 -4.55
N GLY A 88 5.94 25.08 -3.69
CA GLY A 88 5.26 24.78 -2.42
C GLY A 88 3.84 24.24 -2.60
N LYS A 89 3.52 23.65 -3.75
CA LYS A 89 2.16 23.19 -4.09
C LYS A 89 1.87 21.75 -3.69
N GLN A 90 2.68 21.14 -2.82
CA GLN A 90 2.39 19.81 -2.28
C GLN A 90 1.18 19.92 -1.35
N ASP A 91 0.10 19.22 -1.70
CA ASP A 91 -1.13 19.20 -0.91
C ASP A 91 -1.66 17.76 -0.86
N GLU A 92 -1.67 17.17 0.33
CA GLU A 92 -2.24 15.83 0.56
C GLU A 92 -3.74 15.78 0.23
N ARG A 93 -4.45 16.90 0.31
CA ARG A 93 -5.89 16.98 -0.02
C ARG A 93 -6.14 17.06 -1.52
N ARG A 94 -5.14 17.50 -2.29
CA ARG A 94 -5.19 17.65 -3.75
C ARG A 94 -3.89 17.19 -4.38
N PRO A 95 -3.55 15.90 -4.24
CA PRO A 95 -2.26 15.40 -4.65
C PRO A 95 -2.20 15.29 -6.17
N LEU A 96 -1.02 15.53 -6.74
CA LEU A 96 -0.78 15.21 -8.14
C LEU A 96 -0.36 13.75 -8.23
N ALA A 97 -1.11 12.97 -9.01
CA ALA A 97 -0.81 11.57 -9.29
C ALA A 97 -0.07 11.44 -10.63
N PHE A 98 1.00 10.67 -10.62
CA PHE A 98 1.77 10.27 -11.79
C PHE A 98 1.60 8.78 -12.05
N SER A 99 1.72 8.39 -13.32
CA SER A 99 1.76 6.98 -13.69
C SER A 99 3.18 6.42 -13.48
N PRO A 100 3.32 5.27 -12.77
CA PRO A 100 4.60 4.60 -12.65
C PRO A 100 5.18 4.15 -14.00
N SER A 101 6.51 4.09 -14.06
CA SER A 101 7.31 3.69 -15.23
C SER A 101 7.14 2.21 -15.59
N TYR A 102 6.87 1.35 -14.61
CA TYR A 102 6.58 -0.07 -14.85
C TYR A 102 5.20 -0.26 -15.50
N ALA A 103 5.04 -1.35 -16.26
CA ALA A 103 3.85 -1.59 -17.08
C ALA A 103 2.66 -2.18 -16.29
N ILE A 104 2.91 -3.01 -15.29
CA ILE A 104 1.85 -3.68 -14.53
C ILE A 104 0.94 -2.67 -13.83
N ARG A 105 -0.36 -2.93 -13.88
CA ARG A 105 -1.39 -2.20 -13.11
C ARG A 105 -2.16 -3.21 -12.28
N PRO A 106 -1.62 -3.63 -11.13
CA PRO A 106 -2.11 -4.80 -10.44
C PRO A 106 -3.50 -4.54 -9.85
N THR A 107 -4.34 -5.57 -9.90
CA THR A 107 -5.61 -5.65 -9.17
C THR A 107 -5.38 -6.11 -7.74
N THR A 108 -6.39 -5.98 -6.88
CA THR A 108 -6.33 -6.47 -5.49
C THR A 108 -5.93 -7.94 -5.41
N LYS A 109 -6.48 -8.78 -6.30
CA LYS A 109 -6.15 -10.21 -6.36
C LYS A 109 -4.69 -10.46 -6.71
N GLN A 110 -4.16 -9.74 -7.70
CA GLN A 110 -2.76 -9.90 -8.09
C GLN A 110 -1.80 -9.44 -6.99
N VAL A 111 -2.15 -8.38 -6.25
CA VAL A 111 -1.37 -7.97 -5.07
C VAL A 111 -1.41 -9.04 -4.00
N GLU A 112 -2.60 -9.56 -3.67
CA GLU A 112 -2.77 -10.62 -2.68
C GLU A 112 -2.01 -11.90 -3.03
N GLU A 113 -2.11 -12.37 -4.28
CA GLU A 113 -1.34 -13.50 -4.80
C GLU A 113 0.17 -13.26 -4.66
N LYS A 114 0.65 -12.06 -5.00
CA LYS A 114 2.07 -11.72 -4.91
C LYS A 114 2.57 -11.64 -3.46
N LEU A 115 1.72 -11.19 -2.54
CA LEU A 115 2.05 -11.18 -1.11
C LEU A 115 2.07 -12.59 -0.52
N ASN A 116 1.18 -13.46 -0.99
CA ASN A 116 1.15 -14.85 -0.56
C ASN A 116 2.40 -15.62 -1.02
N GLU A 117 2.95 -15.29 -2.20
CA GLU A 117 4.24 -15.80 -2.68
C GLU A 117 5.39 -15.46 -1.73
N TYR A 118 5.39 -14.28 -1.11
CA TYR A 118 6.49 -13.80 -0.27
C TYR A 118 6.38 -14.17 1.20
N PHE A 119 5.17 -14.17 1.77
CA PHE A 119 5.02 -14.10 3.22
C PHE A 119 4.07 -15.13 3.82
N ASP A 120 3.41 -15.98 3.02
CA ASP A 120 2.34 -16.86 3.47
C ASP A 120 1.30 -16.10 4.32
N MET A 121 0.39 -15.44 3.62
CA MET A 121 -0.52 -14.47 4.23
C MET A 121 -1.52 -15.12 5.19
N GLU A 122 -1.83 -16.40 4.99
CA GLU A 122 -2.72 -17.16 5.87
C GLU A 122 -2.08 -17.36 7.24
N LEU A 123 -0.82 -17.82 7.27
CA LEU A 123 -0.07 -18.01 8.52
C LEU A 123 0.10 -16.70 9.28
N ILE A 124 0.35 -15.59 8.59
CA ILE A 124 0.46 -14.27 9.23
C ILE A 124 -0.89 -13.84 9.84
N GLY A 125 -1.99 -14.11 9.15
CA GLY A 125 -3.33 -13.81 9.63
C GLY A 125 -3.68 -14.57 10.91
N GLU A 126 -3.32 -15.86 11.00
CA GLU A 126 -3.55 -16.68 12.19
C GLU A 126 -2.76 -16.20 13.41
N ASN A 127 -1.54 -15.69 13.18
CA ASN A 127 -0.68 -15.16 14.23
C ASN A 127 -1.05 -13.73 14.64
N GLU A 128 -1.99 -13.09 13.95
CA GLU A 128 -2.39 -11.74 14.27
C GLU A 128 -3.36 -11.74 15.44
N SER A 129 -2.87 -11.29 16.60
CA SER A 129 -3.73 -11.11 17.77
C SER A 129 -4.78 -10.04 17.46
N PRO A 130 -6.07 -10.28 17.74
CA PRO A 130 -7.08 -9.23 17.69
C PRO A 130 -6.68 -8.09 18.63
N SER A 131 -7.01 -6.86 18.24
CA SER A 131 -6.75 -5.70 19.10
C SER A 131 -7.61 -5.81 20.37
N GLU A 132 -6.98 -5.74 21.55
CA GLU A 132 -7.66 -5.78 22.85
C GLU A 132 -8.79 -4.74 22.96
N GLU A 133 -8.69 -3.61 22.27
CA GLU A 133 -9.71 -2.55 22.31
C GLU A 133 -11.01 -2.95 21.62
N LEU A 134 -10.94 -3.82 20.60
CA LEU A 134 -12.13 -4.36 19.93
C LEU A 134 -12.79 -5.44 20.79
N GLU A 135 -12.00 -6.22 21.52
CA GLU A 135 -12.52 -7.19 22.48
C GLU A 135 -13.24 -6.50 23.65
N LYS A 136 -12.68 -5.40 24.17
CA LYS A 136 -13.24 -4.63 25.29
C LYS A 136 -14.60 -3.98 24.98
N LYS A 137 -14.93 -3.72 23.71
CA LYS A 137 -16.19 -3.08 23.29
C LYS A 137 -17.34 -4.06 22.97
N ALA A 138 -17.13 -5.35 23.13
CA ALA A 138 -18.13 -6.37 22.79
C ALA A 138 -19.26 -6.52 23.82
N VAL A 139 -19.12 -5.97 25.04
CA VAL A 139 -20.17 -6.02 26.06
C VAL A 139 -21.04 -4.76 25.93
N PHE A 140 -22.01 -4.82 25.02
CA PHE A 140 -23.08 -3.84 24.98
C PHE A 140 -24.04 -4.11 26.13
N GLU A 141 -24.01 -3.27 27.17
CA GLU A 141 -25.04 -3.26 28.20
C GLU A 141 -26.17 -2.35 27.76
N LEU A 142 -27.39 -2.92 27.70
CA LEU A 142 -28.59 -2.14 27.43
C LEU A 142 -28.77 -1.13 28.59
N PRO A 143 -28.95 0.19 28.35
CA PRO A 143 -29.15 1.15 29.44
C PRO A 143 -30.33 0.72 30.33
N GLN A 144 -30.21 0.92 31.64
CA GLN A 144 -31.18 0.44 32.63
C GLN A 144 -32.64 0.84 32.33
N GLU A 145 -32.83 1.99 31.68
CA GLU A 145 -34.12 2.53 31.25
C GLU A 145 -34.83 1.65 30.21
N TYR A 146 -34.08 0.84 29.46
CA TYR A 146 -34.58 -0.08 28.44
C TYR A 146 -34.53 -1.54 28.88
N GLN A 147 -33.98 -1.83 30.07
CA GLN A 147 -33.96 -3.17 30.64
C GLN A 147 -35.38 -3.53 31.13
N PHE A 148 -36.12 -4.31 30.33
CA PHE A 148 -37.40 -4.86 30.75
C PHE A 148 -37.18 -5.81 31.93
N LYS A 149 -37.81 -5.51 33.06
CA LYS A 149 -37.97 -6.48 34.15
C LYS A 149 -39.09 -7.43 33.74
N GLU A 150 -38.75 -8.63 33.28
CA GLU A 150 -39.72 -9.72 33.26
C GLU A 150 -40.08 -10.03 34.72
N GLU A 151 -41.15 -9.40 35.22
CA GLU A 151 -41.81 -9.89 36.42
C GLU A 151 -42.46 -11.23 36.04
N MET A 152 -41.75 -12.33 36.30
CA MET A 152 -42.33 -13.65 36.26
C MET A 152 -43.44 -13.69 37.30
N VAL A 153 -44.69 -13.50 36.87
CA VAL A 153 -45.86 -13.76 37.70
C VAL A 153 -45.91 -15.28 37.90
N PRO A 154 -45.72 -15.80 39.13
CA PRO A 154 -45.85 -17.22 39.38
C PRO A 154 -47.30 -17.65 39.09
N ARG A 155 -47.46 -18.73 38.32
CA ARG A 155 -48.74 -19.39 38.08
C ARG A 155 -49.24 -20.13 39.31
#